data_AF-A0A1V5P7E0-F1
#
_entry.id   AF-A0A1V5P7E0-F1
#
_cell.length_a   1.000
_cell.length_b   1.000
_cell.length_c   1.000
_cell.angle_alpha   90.00
_cell.angle_beta   90.00
_cell.angle_gamma   90.00
#
_symmetry.space_group_name_H-M   'P 1'
#
loop_
_entity.id
_entity.type
_entity.pdbx_description
1 polymer ?
#
loop_
_entity_poly.entity_id
_entity_poly.type
_entity_poly.pdbx_seq_one_letter_code
_entity_poly.pdbx_strand_id
1 'polypeptide(L)'
;MEKKKRINIEAEKLLLYKQKDIFLKEIGEIIKKLSYSEDKSIKSRNDITTRIDVNLGETLTRSFGQNCIQINKLGDILLLLASGWNIKIKEEKNFFSVVIISPSHKKIKFQLHKKNYFDLIISFTLDFQKLLFIPLSSGRVIIALVYSLGFRFTSVFNLLLQSFLSRRLLIKSHSSFLQEDFIPDDHWKDMNMAPITLELGKELINLMSPKTKKQFLDRITSIRKHIVLDMGIILPTIRVKDNFGLNNRELLLTIKDNTVATGEIYLKRTLAIGPESYIQKLRGKKVLEPTYHMPGVWITDDQRGEAERTGCMLFDPISVIATLMTEVMRKYAHVFLGIQETEELLSRSLREYPAVRKELEKVISIIELNKILKNLLYEQVSIRDLVTICETIIEYSSVSRHPDILSEYARQSLRNTICAELKTIEGNLYIALVDPNIESFLLASIRKNDKENTIIIKQAIKDKLFEAINNQNESFKNKGLKTIILCSPKLRLYFRRFIEENFSSIIVLSYNEIASQVNPKPVGIISLEDNLLKYCNPAVLENLFKEIEQMRF
;
A
#
# COMPACT_ATOMS: atom_id res chain seq x y z
N MET A 1 34.86 -11.03 8.71
CA MET A 1 33.46 -10.53 8.67
C MET A 1 32.45 -11.62 9.05
N GLU A 2 32.65 -12.88 8.63
CA GLU A 2 31.77 -14.02 8.98
C GLU A 2 31.74 -14.37 10.48
N LYS A 3 32.86 -14.26 11.21
CA LYS A 3 32.89 -14.48 12.67
C LYS A 3 32.01 -13.48 13.44
N LYS A 4 32.05 -12.19 13.07
CA LYS A 4 31.18 -11.15 13.66
C LYS A 4 29.69 -11.34 13.28
N LYS A 5 29.40 -11.73 12.04
CA LYS A 5 28.02 -12.10 11.62
C LYS A 5 27.49 -13.31 12.39
N ARG A 6 28.30 -14.36 12.59
CA ARG A 6 27.91 -15.54 13.39
C ARG A 6 27.66 -15.19 14.85
N ILE A 7 28.53 -14.38 15.48
CA ILE A 7 28.37 -13.92 16.87
C ILE A 7 27.10 -13.07 17.03
N ASN A 8 26.79 -12.18 16.08
CA ASN A 8 25.56 -11.39 16.12
C ASN A 8 24.29 -12.24 15.95
N ILE A 9 24.31 -13.25 15.06
CA ILE A 9 23.18 -14.16 14.87
C ILE A 9 22.97 -15.05 16.12
N GLU A 10 24.05 -15.50 16.78
CA GLU A 10 23.95 -16.24 18.05
C GLU A 10 23.44 -15.35 19.19
N ALA A 11 23.89 -14.10 19.27
CA ALA A 11 23.41 -13.14 20.25
C ALA A 11 21.92 -12.79 20.06
N GLU A 12 21.46 -12.60 18.82
CA GLU A 12 20.04 -12.39 18.49
C GLU A 12 19.18 -13.62 18.84
N LYS A 13 19.66 -14.83 18.55
CA LYS A 13 18.99 -16.08 18.95
C LYS A 13 18.88 -16.22 20.47
N LEU A 14 19.95 -15.91 21.20
CA LEU A 14 19.96 -15.93 22.66
C LEU A 14 19.01 -14.88 23.26
N LEU A 15 18.92 -13.69 22.67
CA LEU A 15 17.98 -12.65 23.08
C LEU A 15 16.52 -13.10 22.86
N LEU A 16 16.23 -13.71 21.71
CA LEU A 16 14.91 -14.23 21.36
C LEU A 16 14.46 -15.38 22.29
N TYR A 17 15.39 -16.28 22.65
CA TYR A 17 15.10 -17.34 23.63
C TYR A 17 14.84 -16.77 25.03
N LYS A 18 15.61 -15.76 25.46
CA LYS A 18 15.40 -15.10 26.75
C LYS A 18 14.05 -14.37 26.81
N GLN A 19 13.59 -13.77 25.71
CA GLN A 19 12.25 -13.17 25.60
C GLN A 19 11.13 -14.21 25.70
N LYS A 20 11.28 -15.37 25.04
CA LYS A 20 10.32 -16.48 25.12
C LYS A 20 10.23 -17.08 26.53
N ASP A 21 11.34 -17.13 27.26
CA ASP A 21 11.36 -17.56 28.66
C ASP A 21 10.64 -16.59 29.62
N ILE A 22 10.76 -15.28 29.36
CA ILE A 22 10.03 -14.25 30.13
C ILE A 22 8.53 -14.40 29.89
N PHE A 23 8.12 -14.60 28.63
CA PHE A 23 6.73 -14.86 28.30
C PHE A 23 6.18 -16.13 28.95
N LEU A 24 6.96 -17.22 28.98
CA LEU A 24 6.59 -18.44 29.71
C LEU A 24 6.34 -18.13 31.20
N LYS A 25 7.20 -17.33 31.85
CA LYS A 25 7.02 -16.95 33.25
C LYS A 25 5.70 -16.18 33.48
N GLU A 26 5.33 -15.29 32.57
CA GLU A 26 4.07 -14.54 32.65
C GLU A 26 2.84 -15.42 32.45
N ILE A 27 2.86 -16.36 31.50
CA ILE A 27 1.81 -17.38 31.36
C ILE A 27 1.63 -18.11 32.70
N GLY A 28 2.73 -18.48 33.36
CA GLY A 28 2.69 -19.12 34.68
C GLY A 28 2.06 -18.26 35.76
N GLU A 29 2.28 -16.95 35.78
CA GLU A 29 1.65 -16.04 36.74
C GLU A 29 0.17 -15.82 36.46
N ILE A 30 -0.23 -15.72 35.19
CA ILE A 30 -1.63 -15.62 34.78
C ILE A 30 -2.35 -16.89 35.22
N ILE A 31 -1.83 -18.07 34.88
CA ILE A 31 -2.41 -19.36 35.28
C ILE A 31 -2.55 -19.49 36.80
N LYS A 32 -1.57 -19.01 37.58
CA LYS A 32 -1.66 -18.98 39.05
C LYS A 32 -2.75 -18.03 39.57
N LYS A 33 -3.00 -16.91 38.89
CA LYS A 33 -4.10 -16.00 39.25
C LYS A 33 -5.47 -16.58 38.92
N LEU A 34 -5.54 -17.49 37.95
CA LEU A 34 -6.78 -18.18 37.55
C LEU A 34 -7.15 -19.37 38.42
N SER A 35 -6.30 -19.77 39.37
CA SER A 35 -6.57 -20.90 40.27
C SER A 35 -7.11 -20.42 41.63
N TYR A 36 -8.38 -20.72 41.92
CA TYR A 36 -9.01 -20.75 43.25
C TYR A 36 -9.68 -22.14 43.37
N SER A 37 -9.52 -23.03 44.36
CA SER A 37 -8.81 -23.08 45.63
C SER A 37 -8.43 -24.54 45.99
N GLU A 38 -7.54 -24.68 46.98
CA GLU A 38 -7.31 -25.84 47.87
C GLU A 38 -6.84 -27.18 47.27
N ASP A 39 -5.53 -27.27 46.99
CA ASP A 39 -4.76 -28.39 47.54
C ASP A 39 -3.27 -28.01 47.65
N LYS A 40 -2.84 -27.61 48.86
CA LYS A 40 -1.42 -27.40 49.18
C LYS A 40 -0.79 -28.73 49.54
N SER A 41 -0.55 -29.59 48.56
CA SER A 41 0.42 -30.66 48.72
C SER A 41 1.12 -30.93 47.39
N ILE A 42 2.43 -31.25 47.48
CA ILE A 42 3.40 -31.45 46.39
C ILE A 42 4.16 -30.17 46.00
N LYS A 43 5.12 -29.80 46.86
CA LYS A 43 6.33 -29.08 46.46
C LYS A 43 7.27 -30.07 45.74
N SER A 44 7.40 -29.97 44.43
CA SER A 44 8.63 -30.39 43.73
C SER A 44 9.17 -29.22 42.90
N ARG A 45 10.47 -28.97 43.01
CA ARG A 45 11.15 -27.89 42.29
C ARG A 45 11.08 -28.19 40.79
N ASN A 46 10.47 -27.28 40.03
CA ASN A 46 10.42 -27.13 38.57
C ASN A 46 9.16 -27.56 37.79
N ASP A 47 8.13 -28.13 38.42
CA ASP A 47 6.84 -28.36 37.73
C ASP A 47 5.70 -27.74 38.54
N ILE A 48 5.25 -26.56 38.13
CA ILE A 48 4.03 -25.95 38.65
C ILE A 48 2.88 -26.73 37.98
N THR A 49 2.17 -27.58 38.72
CA THR A 49 0.89 -28.15 38.29
C THR A 49 -0.23 -27.40 38.99
N THR A 50 -0.87 -26.47 38.26
CA THR A 50 -2.01 -25.70 38.75
C THR A 50 -3.30 -26.17 38.06
N ARG A 51 -4.35 -26.41 38.85
CA ARG A 51 -5.71 -26.66 38.36
C ARG A 51 -6.41 -25.33 38.15
N ILE A 52 -7.06 -25.18 37.00
CA ILE A 52 -7.69 -23.92 36.59
C ILE A 52 -9.20 -24.11 36.52
N ASP A 53 -9.94 -23.40 37.38
CA ASP A 53 -11.39 -23.22 37.27
C ASP A 53 -11.64 -21.75 36.94
N VAL A 54 -12.09 -21.45 35.71
CA VAL A 54 -12.15 -20.08 35.20
C VAL A 54 -13.58 -19.55 35.24
N ASN A 55 -13.79 -18.49 36.02
CA ASN A 55 -14.84 -17.50 35.76
C ASN A 55 -14.26 -16.12 36.11
N LEU A 56 -13.78 -15.40 35.09
CA LEU A 56 -12.95 -14.20 35.31
C LEU A 56 -13.71 -12.88 35.33
N GLY A 57 -14.97 -12.83 34.88
CA GLY A 57 -15.75 -11.60 34.73
C GLY A 57 -15.21 -10.60 33.67
N GLU A 58 -13.90 -10.63 33.38
CA GLU A 58 -13.18 -9.73 32.46
C GLU A 58 -12.25 -10.51 31.52
N THR A 59 -12.00 -9.93 30.33
CA THR A 59 -11.09 -10.50 29.33
C THR A 59 -9.65 -10.08 29.64
N LEU A 60 -8.73 -11.04 29.74
CA LEU A 60 -7.31 -10.78 30.01
C LEU A 60 -6.46 -11.07 28.78
N THR A 61 -5.78 -10.05 28.25
CA THR A 61 -4.86 -10.18 27.12
C THR A 61 -3.45 -9.75 27.51
N ARG A 62 -2.44 -10.55 27.14
CA ARG A 62 -1.02 -10.24 27.30
C ARG A 62 -0.25 -10.68 26.05
N SER A 63 0.53 -9.76 25.48
CA SER A 63 1.37 -10.00 24.31
C SER A 63 2.83 -9.70 24.62
N PHE A 64 3.73 -10.56 24.14
CA PHE A 64 5.19 -10.40 24.22
C PHE A 64 5.83 -10.83 22.91
N GLY A 65 6.30 -9.84 22.15
CA GLY A 65 6.81 -10.04 20.81
C GLY A 65 5.73 -10.65 19.91
N GLN A 66 6.04 -11.78 19.28
CA GLN A 66 5.11 -12.53 18.41
C GLN A 66 4.24 -13.55 19.17
N ASN A 67 4.33 -13.61 20.51
CA ASN A 67 3.51 -14.51 21.31
C ASN A 67 2.41 -13.72 22.04
N CYS A 68 1.22 -14.30 22.15
CA CYS A 68 0.08 -13.69 22.83
C CYS A 68 -0.71 -14.75 23.60
N ILE A 69 -1.20 -14.39 24.78
CA ILE A 69 -2.19 -15.14 25.52
C ILE A 69 -3.40 -14.24 25.75
N GLN A 70 -4.58 -14.73 25.39
CA GLN A 70 -5.85 -14.06 25.65
C GLN A 70 -6.81 -15.03 26.32
N ILE A 71 -7.48 -14.57 27.36
CA ILE A 71 -8.45 -15.36 28.11
C ILE A 71 -9.75 -14.56 28.14
N ASN A 72 -10.81 -15.11 27.57
CA ASN A 72 -12.10 -14.41 27.50
C ASN A 72 -12.90 -14.54 28.81
N LYS A 73 -14.00 -13.79 28.92
CA LYS A 73 -14.88 -13.79 30.11
C LYS A 73 -15.48 -15.17 30.43
N LEU A 74 -15.61 -16.04 29.41
CA LEU A 74 -16.15 -17.40 29.52
C LEU A 74 -15.08 -18.42 29.93
N GLY A 75 -13.81 -18.01 29.98
CA GLY A 75 -12.68 -18.84 30.37
C GLY A 75 -11.95 -19.56 29.23
N ASP A 76 -12.26 -19.25 27.97
CA ASP A 76 -11.53 -19.77 26.82
C ASP A 76 -10.13 -19.15 26.76
N ILE A 77 -9.12 -20.00 26.58
CA ILE A 77 -7.71 -19.60 26.53
C ILE A 77 -7.22 -19.68 25.08
N LEU A 78 -6.93 -18.54 24.48
CA LEU A 78 -6.24 -18.41 23.20
C LEU A 78 -4.73 -18.24 23.45
N LEU A 79 -3.93 -19.13 22.88
CA LEU A 79 -2.47 -19.07 22.90
C LEU A 79 -1.93 -18.96 21.48
N LEU A 80 -1.32 -17.82 21.17
CA LEU A 80 -0.54 -17.59 19.96
C LEU A 80 0.94 -17.70 20.32
N LEU A 81 1.62 -18.73 19.81
CA LEU A 81 3.04 -18.95 20.05
C LEU A 81 3.79 -18.92 18.73
N ALA A 82 4.91 -18.18 18.69
CA ALA A 82 5.83 -18.19 17.57
C ALA A 82 6.53 -19.56 17.43
N SER A 83 7.30 -19.76 16.36
CA SER A 83 7.97 -21.05 16.10
C SER A 83 8.92 -21.50 17.23
N GLY A 84 9.05 -22.83 17.42
CA GLY A 84 10.00 -23.45 18.37
C GLY A 84 9.46 -23.79 19.76
N TRP A 85 8.17 -23.55 20.03
CA TRP A 85 7.50 -24.03 21.24
C TRP A 85 6.96 -25.45 21.03
N ASN A 86 7.06 -26.29 22.05
CA ASN A 86 6.51 -27.65 22.05
C ASN A 86 5.34 -27.72 23.03
N ILE A 87 4.14 -27.99 22.53
CA ILE A 87 2.96 -28.20 23.39
C ILE A 87 2.62 -29.69 23.39
N LYS A 88 2.47 -30.28 24.57
CA LYS A 88 1.97 -31.65 24.75
C LYS A 88 0.64 -31.59 25.48
N ILE A 89 -0.37 -32.21 24.89
CA ILE A 89 -1.71 -32.28 25.47
C ILE A 89 -2.05 -33.74 25.66
N LYS A 90 -2.50 -34.08 26.87
CA LYS A 90 -2.94 -35.42 27.21
C LYS A 90 -4.34 -35.33 27.78
N GLU A 91 -5.26 -36.02 27.13
CA GLU A 91 -6.63 -36.15 27.59
C GLU A 91 -6.72 -37.22 28.68
N GLU A 92 -7.30 -36.87 29.83
CA GLU A 92 -7.61 -37.80 30.92
C GLU A 92 -9.13 -37.80 31.18
N LYS A 93 -9.64 -38.72 32.02
CA LYS A 93 -11.09 -38.96 32.14
C LYS A 93 -11.89 -37.67 32.42
N ASN A 94 -11.40 -36.80 33.30
CA ASN A 94 -12.13 -35.60 33.74
C ASN A 94 -11.45 -34.26 33.40
N PHE A 95 -10.23 -34.28 32.86
CA PHE A 95 -9.47 -33.06 32.54
C PHE A 95 -8.50 -33.26 31.36
N PHE A 96 -8.09 -32.15 30.75
CA PHE A 96 -6.98 -32.09 29.80
C PHE A 96 -5.72 -31.61 30.52
N SER A 97 -4.64 -32.37 30.45
CA SER A 97 -3.32 -31.97 30.92
C SER A 97 -2.55 -31.32 29.77
N VAL A 98 -2.29 -30.02 29.87
CA VAL A 98 -1.53 -29.24 28.88
C VAL A 98 -0.13 -28.95 29.44
N VAL A 99 0.90 -29.26 28.66
CA VAL A 99 2.30 -28.95 28.97
C VAL A 99 2.87 -28.10 27.85
N ILE A 100 3.28 -26.88 28.17
CA ILE A 100 3.93 -25.96 27.23
C ILE A 100 5.42 -25.95 27.54
N ILE A 101 6.24 -26.21 26.53
CA ILE A 101 7.70 -26.28 26.62
C ILE A 101 8.27 -25.18 25.72
N SER A 102 8.99 -24.24 26.33
CA SER A 102 9.72 -23.19 25.62
C SER A 102 10.94 -23.75 24.86
N PRO A 103 11.50 -23.02 23.87
CA PRO A 103 12.71 -23.44 23.15
C PRO A 103 13.95 -23.66 24.04
N SER A 104 13.98 -23.06 25.24
CA SER A 104 15.02 -23.27 26.25
C SER A 104 14.78 -24.50 27.15
N HIS A 105 13.79 -25.32 26.81
CA HIS A 105 13.32 -26.50 27.56
C HIS A 105 12.65 -26.24 28.91
N LYS A 106 12.36 -24.98 29.29
CA LYS A 106 11.50 -24.69 30.45
C LYS A 106 10.06 -25.08 30.16
N LYS A 107 9.37 -25.66 31.15
CA LYS A 107 8.03 -26.22 30.99
C LYS A 107 7.05 -25.58 31.96
N ILE A 108 5.80 -25.45 31.53
CA ILE A 108 4.64 -25.15 32.39
C ILE A 108 3.58 -26.19 32.13
N LYS A 109 2.99 -26.72 33.20
CA LYS A 109 1.94 -27.72 33.14
C LYS A 109 0.67 -27.18 33.83
N PHE A 110 -0.47 -27.33 33.19
CA PHE A 110 -1.75 -27.00 33.81
C PHE A 110 -2.84 -27.96 33.39
N GLN A 111 -3.91 -28.02 34.18
CA GLN A 111 -5.03 -28.93 33.96
C GLN A 111 -6.31 -28.13 33.74
N LEU A 112 -7.06 -28.49 32.68
CA LEU A 112 -8.35 -27.89 32.30
C LEU A 112 -9.48 -28.90 32.52
N HIS A 113 -10.52 -28.53 33.26
CA HIS A 113 -11.61 -29.46 33.60
C HIS A 113 -12.63 -29.61 32.45
N LYS A 114 -12.95 -30.85 32.05
CA LYS A 114 -13.81 -31.12 30.88
C LYS A 114 -15.25 -30.59 31.01
N LYS A 115 -15.76 -30.39 32.23
CA LYS A 115 -17.12 -29.86 32.44
C LYS A 115 -17.32 -28.46 31.85
N ASN A 116 -16.26 -27.67 31.70
CA ASN A 116 -16.35 -26.29 31.25
C ASN A 116 -16.01 -26.11 29.76
N TYR A 117 -15.54 -27.17 29.08
CA TYR A 117 -15.07 -27.11 27.70
C TYR A 117 -15.63 -28.30 26.92
N PHE A 118 -16.55 -28.02 25.99
CA PHE A 118 -17.14 -29.06 25.12
C PHE A 118 -16.18 -29.50 24.01
N ASP A 119 -15.29 -28.61 23.54
CA ASP A 119 -14.26 -28.88 22.53
C ASP A 119 -12.95 -28.19 22.90
N LEU A 120 -11.80 -28.84 22.63
CA LEU A 120 -10.47 -28.24 22.76
C LEU A 120 -9.91 -27.91 21.37
N ILE A 121 -9.94 -26.63 20.98
CA ILE A 121 -9.40 -26.16 19.70
C ILE A 121 -7.98 -25.63 19.91
N ILE A 122 -6.99 -26.27 19.29
CA ILE A 122 -5.60 -25.81 19.30
C ILE A 122 -5.24 -25.33 17.90
N SER A 123 -5.04 -24.03 17.73
CA SER A 123 -4.62 -23.43 16.46
C SER A 123 -3.13 -23.10 16.49
N PHE A 124 -2.36 -23.64 15.54
CA PHE A 124 -0.94 -23.30 15.39
C PHE A 124 -0.76 -22.37 14.18
N THR A 125 -0.07 -21.25 14.39
CA THR A 125 0.45 -20.42 13.29
C THR A 125 1.86 -20.90 12.96
N LEU A 126 1.97 -21.82 12.01
CA LEU A 126 3.25 -22.10 11.36
C LEU A 126 3.49 -21.01 10.32
N ASP A 127 4.60 -20.28 10.46
CA ASP A 127 5.14 -19.53 9.32
C ASP A 127 5.33 -20.54 8.18
N PHE A 128 4.70 -20.26 7.05
CA PHE A 128 4.51 -21.09 5.84
C PHE A 128 3.21 -21.94 5.79
N GLN A 129 2.29 -21.43 4.95
CA GLN A 129 1.10 -22.06 4.34
C GLN A 129 0.14 -22.83 5.27
N LYS A 130 -1.08 -22.29 5.38
CA LYS A 130 -2.19 -22.81 6.21
C LYS A 130 -2.52 -24.27 5.86
N LEU A 131 -2.32 -25.19 6.80
CA LEU A 131 -2.88 -26.54 6.77
C LEU A 131 -4.19 -26.56 7.59
N LEU A 132 -5.27 -27.04 6.97
CA LEU A 132 -6.55 -27.25 7.64
C LEU A 132 -6.63 -28.71 8.10
N PHE A 133 -6.82 -28.92 9.41
CA PHE A 133 -7.06 -30.25 9.97
C PHE A 133 -8.53 -30.34 10.39
N ILE A 134 -9.26 -31.31 9.84
CA ILE A 134 -10.64 -31.60 10.25
C ILE A 134 -10.61 -32.93 11.01
N PRO A 135 -10.87 -32.94 12.33
CA PRO A 135 -11.02 -34.19 13.07
C PRO A 135 -12.41 -34.77 12.80
N LEU A 136 -12.47 -36.07 12.47
CA LEU A 136 -13.72 -36.81 12.39
C LEU A 136 -13.97 -37.55 13.71
N SER A 137 -15.25 -37.78 14.03
CA SER A 137 -15.75 -38.37 15.29
C SER A 137 -15.24 -39.79 15.61
N SER A 138 -14.46 -40.41 14.72
CA SER A 138 -13.82 -41.71 14.91
C SER A 138 -12.33 -41.63 15.26
N GLY A 139 -11.75 -40.44 15.45
CA GLY A 139 -10.37 -40.26 15.91
C GLY A 139 -9.29 -40.40 14.83
N ARG A 140 -9.65 -40.38 13.54
CA ARG A 140 -8.68 -40.21 12.43
C ARG A 140 -8.70 -38.77 11.92
N VAL A 141 -7.53 -38.25 11.58
CA VAL A 141 -7.33 -36.88 11.09
C VAL A 141 -6.99 -36.94 9.59
N ILE A 142 -7.75 -36.20 8.76
CA ILE A 142 -7.43 -36.05 7.34
C ILE A 142 -6.65 -34.74 7.14
N ILE A 143 -5.56 -34.82 6.37
CA ILE A 143 -4.73 -33.68 6.00
C ILE A 143 -5.20 -33.19 4.62
N ALA A 144 -5.76 -31.98 4.55
CA ALA A 144 -6.07 -31.33 3.29
C ALA A 144 -4.91 -30.41 2.90
N LEU A 145 -4.20 -30.76 1.82
CA LEU A 145 -3.11 -29.98 1.23
C LEU A 145 -3.69 -29.10 0.11
N VAL A 146 -3.85 -27.80 0.37
CA VAL A 146 -4.23 -26.84 -0.67
C VAL A 146 -2.95 -26.31 -1.33
N TYR A 147 -2.59 -26.87 -2.49
CA TYR A 147 -1.56 -26.31 -3.37
C TYR A 147 -2.19 -25.71 -4.62
N SER A 148 -1.81 -24.48 -4.94
CA SER A 148 -2.12 -23.82 -6.21
C SER A 148 -0.99 -24.07 -7.22
N LEU A 149 -1.21 -24.94 -8.22
CA LEU A 149 -0.78 -24.84 -9.63
C LEU A 149 -1.11 -26.17 -10.34
N GLY A 150 -1.80 -26.09 -11.47
CA GLY A 150 -2.65 -27.17 -11.99
C GLY A 150 -1.97 -28.30 -12.78
N PHE A 151 -2.52 -29.51 -12.67
CA PHE A 151 -3.19 -30.25 -13.76
C PHE A 151 -3.90 -31.53 -13.22
N ARG A 152 -4.92 -31.96 -13.98
CA ARG A 152 -5.94 -33.03 -13.85
C ARG A 152 -5.70 -34.26 -12.95
N PHE A 153 -6.70 -34.57 -12.10
CA PHE A 153 -7.17 -35.95 -11.83
C PHE A 153 -8.70 -36.02 -11.88
N THR A 154 -9.19 -37.02 -12.61
CA THR A 154 -10.58 -37.27 -13.05
C THR A 154 -11.43 -38.05 -12.03
N SER A 155 -12.71 -37.70 -11.96
CA SER A 155 -13.90 -38.57 -11.82
C SER A 155 -13.92 -39.73 -10.81
N VAL A 156 -13.99 -39.45 -9.49
CA VAL A 156 -14.59 -40.39 -8.49
C VAL A 156 -15.33 -39.67 -7.34
N PHE A 157 -15.09 -38.38 -7.06
CA PHE A 157 -15.56 -37.78 -5.80
C PHE A 157 -17.02 -37.27 -5.77
N ASN A 158 -17.84 -37.59 -6.77
CA ASN A 158 -19.24 -37.13 -6.87
C ASN A 158 -20.28 -38.23 -6.58
N LEU A 159 -19.92 -39.27 -5.82
CA LEU A 159 -20.77 -40.46 -5.64
C LEU A 159 -21.00 -40.90 -4.18
N LEU A 160 -20.78 -40.01 -3.18
CA LEU A 160 -20.98 -40.37 -1.76
C LEU A 160 -21.80 -39.39 -0.91
N LEU A 161 -22.38 -38.33 -1.48
CA LEU A 161 -23.24 -37.39 -0.74
C LEU A 161 -24.73 -37.42 -1.13
N GLN A 162 -25.17 -38.51 -1.77
CA GLN A 162 -26.59 -38.73 -2.09
C GLN A 162 -27.08 -40.10 -1.58
N SER A 163 -27.09 -40.28 -0.26
CA SER A 163 -27.99 -41.18 0.47
C SER A 163 -27.72 -41.00 1.97
N PHE A 164 -28.72 -41.24 2.83
CA PHE A 164 -28.75 -41.04 4.30
C PHE A 164 -29.41 -39.76 4.84
N LEU A 165 -30.26 -39.11 4.03
CA LEU A 165 -31.55 -38.64 4.55
C LEU A 165 -32.53 -39.81 4.50
N SER A 166 -32.76 -40.48 5.64
CA SER A 166 -34.02 -41.18 5.94
C SER A 166 -33.99 -41.96 7.27
N ARG A 167 -34.97 -41.64 8.12
CA ARG A 167 -35.68 -42.50 9.09
C ARG A 167 -35.20 -42.54 10.56
N ARG A 168 -35.97 -41.75 11.34
CA ARG A 168 -36.89 -42.16 12.44
C ARG A 168 -36.38 -42.20 13.89
N LEU A 169 -37.02 -41.30 14.70
CA LEU A 169 -37.69 -41.51 16.01
C LEU A 169 -36.76 -41.81 17.21
N LEU A 170 -36.84 -41.25 18.43
CA LEU A 170 -37.79 -40.46 19.27
C LEU A 170 -36.87 -39.78 20.34
N ILE A 171 -37.13 -38.60 20.89
CA ILE A 171 -38.05 -38.32 22.02
C ILE A 171 -38.27 -36.80 22.12
N LYS A 172 -39.53 -36.44 22.36
CA LYS A 172 -40.11 -35.11 22.63
C LYS A 172 -39.47 -34.39 23.83
N SER A 173 -39.30 -33.07 23.75
CA SER A 173 -40.19 -32.10 24.42
C SER A 173 -39.79 -30.65 24.10
N HIS A 174 -40.81 -29.79 24.07
CA HIS A 174 -40.78 -28.38 23.69
C HIS A 174 -39.70 -27.54 24.39
N SER A 175 -39.04 -26.66 23.63
CA SER A 175 -39.12 -25.22 23.92
C SER A 175 -38.86 -24.43 22.64
N SER A 176 -39.90 -23.73 22.21
CA SER A 176 -39.89 -22.73 21.15
C SER A 176 -39.12 -21.49 21.62
N PHE A 177 -37.97 -21.23 21.00
CA PHE A 177 -37.51 -19.86 20.76
C PHE A 177 -37.02 -19.83 19.33
N LEU A 178 -37.55 -18.89 18.55
CA LEU A 178 -37.30 -18.68 17.13
C LEU A 178 -35.79 -18.61 16.87
N GLN A 179 -35.22 -19.71 16.38
CA GLN A 179 -33.95 -19.70 15.67
C GLN A 179 -34.37 -19.62 14.21
N GLU A 180 -34.44 -18.40 13.66
CA GLU A 180 -34.39 -18.25 12.21
C GLU A 180 -33.10 -18.95 11.77
N ASP A 181 -33.26 -20.02 10.99
CA ASP A 181 -32.13 -20.69 10.36
C ASP A 181 -31.39 -19.65 9.53
N PHE A 182 -30.26 -19.16 10.05
CA PHE A 182 -29.34 -18.31 9.33
C PHE A 182 -28.69 -19.21 8.27
N ILE A 183 -29.39 -19.39 7.14
CA ILE A 183 -28.76 -19.85 5.91
C ILE A 183 -27.64 -18.83 5.68
N PRO A 184 -26.35 -19.23 5.68
CA PRO A 184 -25.30 -18.28 5.38
C PRO A 184 -25.58 -17.78 3.97
N ASP A 185 -26.04 -16.54 3.86
CA ASP A 185 -26.15 -15.89 2.56
C ASP A 185 -24.77 -15.95 1.93
N ASP A 186 -24.72 -16.14 0.61
CA ASP A 186 -23.49 -16.11 -0.16
C ASP A 186 -22.92 -14.67 -0.15
N HIS A 187 -22.29 -14.30 0.97
CA HIS A 187 -21.69 -13.00 1.25
C HIS A 187 -20.45 -12.73 0.36
N TRP A 188 -20.15 -13.59 -0.62
CA TRP A 188 -19.11 -13.34 -1.61
C TRP A 188 -19.37 -12.03 -2.37
N LYS A 189 -20.64 -11.67 -2.58
CA LYS A 189 -21.04 -10.39 -3.19
C LYS A 189 -20.76 -9.18 -2.29
N ASP A 190 -20.77 -9.36 -0.97
CA ASP A 190 -20.46 -8.31 0.01
C ASP A 190 -18.95 -8.07 0.16
N MET A 191 -18.11 -9.06 -0.22
CA MET A 191 -16.66 -8.89 -0.33
C MET A 191 -16.21 -8.13 -1.60
N ASN A 192 -17.14 -7.79 -2.50
CA ASN A 192 -16.80 -7.15 -3.76
C ASN A 192 -16.54 -5.64 -3.55
N MET A 193 -15.29 -5.31 -3.23
CA MET A 193 -14.85 -3.93 -3.01
C MET A 193 -14.98 -3.11 -4.29
N ALA A 194 -15.74 -2.01 -4.22
CA ALA A 194 -15.83 -1.08 -5.33
C ALA A 194 -14.45 -0.42 -5.56
N PRO A 195 -13.93 -0.39 -6.79
CA PRO A 195 -12.58 0.09 -7.05
C PRO A 195 -12.44 1.59 -6.76
N ILE A 196 -13.48 2.38 -7.01
CA ILE A 196 -13.56 3.81 -6.72
C ILE A 196 -14.93 4.12 -6.12
N THR A 197 -14.94 4.76 -4.96
CA THR A 197 -16.17 5.22 -4.31
C THR A 197 -16.09 6.69 -3.94
N LEU A 198 -17.12 7.45 -4.33
CA LEU A 198 -17.36 8.81 -3.92
C LEU A 198 -18.48 8.82 -2.88
N GLU A 199 -18.14 9.17 -1.65
CA GLU A 199 -19.07 9.27 -0.54
C GLU A 199 -19.45 10.74 -0.28
N LEU A 200 -20.74 10.98 -0.16
CA LEU A 200 -21.31 12.32 -0.03
C LEU A 200 -21.99 12.50 1.33
N GLY A 201 -21.63 13.58 2.02
CA GLY A 201 -22.35 14.05 3.19
C GLY A 201 -23.78 14.51 2.86
N LYS A 202 -24.61 14.66 3.89
CA LYS A 202 -26.06 14.88 3.77
C LYS A 202 -26.48 16.05 2.87
N GLU A 203 -25.76 17.17 2.89
CA GLU A 203 -26.06 18.34 2.03
C GLU A 203 -25.70 18.06 0.56
N LEU A 204 -24.63 17.31 0.33
CA LEU A 204 -24.12 16.97 -1.00
C LEU A 204 -24.97 15.93 -1.74
N ILE A 205 -25.80 15.16 -1.04
CA ILE A 205 -26.79 14.25 -1.65
C ILE A 205 -27.72 15.00 -2.62
N ASN A 206 -27.93 16.31 -2.43
CA ASN A 206 -28.70 17.13 -3.36
C ASN A 206 -28.11 17.14 -4.78
N LEU A 207 -26.81 16.88 -4.96
CA LEU A 207 -26.21 16.67 -6.29
C LEU A 207 -26.86 15.50 -7.04
N MET A 208 -27.34 14.51 -6.31
CA MET A 208 -28.04 13.32 -6.81
C MET A 208 -29.56 13.52 -6.94
N SER A 209 -30.07 14.74 -6.73
CA SER A 209 -31.48 15.06 -6.95
C SER A 209 -31.86 14.94 -8.45
N PRO A 210 -33.13 14.67 -8.81
CA PRO A 210 -33.54 14.48 -10.20
C PRO A 210 -33.14 15.61 -11.16
N LYS A 211 -33.05 16.86 -10.65
CA LYS A 211 -32.68 18.04 -11.45
C LYS A 211 -31.19 18.10 -11.79
N THR A 212 -30.32 17.74 -10.84
CA THR A 212 -28.85 17.89 -10.97
C THR A 212 -28.11 16.58 -11.24
N LYS A 213 -28.76 15.44 -10.98
CA LYS A 213 -28.18 14.09 -11.11
C LYS A 213 -27.59 13.84 -12.49
N LYS A 214 -28.31 14.23 -13.54
CA LYS A 214 -27.85 14.06 -14.93
C LYS A 214 -26.54 14.81 -15.16
N GLN A 215 -26.51 16.11 -14.85
CA GLN A 215 -25.32 16.95 -15.01
C GLN A 215 -24.11 16.42 -14.23
N PHE A 216 -24.33 15.97 -12.99
CA PHE A 216 -23.26 15.43 -12.15
C PHE A 216 -22.70 14.10 -12.69
N LEU A 217 -23.57 13.15 -13.07
CA LEU A 217 -23.16 11.87 -13.64
C LEU A 217 -22.50 12.03 -15.03
N ASP A 218 -22.98 12.97 -15.85
CA ASP A 218 -22.36 13.32 -17.12
C ASP A 218 -20.95 13.88 -16.90
N ARG A 219 -20.75 14.69 -15.84
CA ARG A 219 -19.42 15.18 -15.45
C ARG A 219 -18.49 14.05 -15.02
N ILE A 220 -18.96 13.12 -14.17
CA ILE A 220 -18.18 11.93 -13.77
C ILE A 220 -17.77 11.10 -14.99
N THR A 221 -18.70 10.90 -15.93
CA THR A 221 -18.42 10.16 -17.18
C THR A 221 -17.38 10.89 -18.03
N SER A 222 -17.43 12.21 -18.07
CA SER A 222 -16.46 13.05 -18.79
C SER A 222 -15.07 12.97 -18.17
N ILE A 223 -14.96 12.97 -16.83
CA ILE A 223 -13.70 12.76 -16.11
C ILE A 223 -13.09 11.42 -16.50
N ARG A 224 -13.90 10.34 -16.50
CA ARG A 224 -13.41 9.02 -16.90
C ARG A 224 -12.85 9.03 -18.32
N LYS A 225 -13.56 9.63 -19.27
CA LYS A 225 -13.09 9.77 -20.66
C LYS A 225 -11.81 10.60 -20.74
N HIS A 226 -11.73 11.69 -19.99
CA HIS A 226 -10.54 12.54 -19.93
C HIS A 226 -9.32 11.74 -19.47
N ILE A 227 -9.42 11.00 -18.35
CA ILE A 227 -8.31 10.18 -17.84
C ILE A 227 -7.87 9.10 -18.83
N VAL A 228 -8.81 8.49 -19.57
CA VAL A 228 -8.47 7.52 -20.63
C VAL A 228 -7.65 8.18 -21.73
N LEU A 229 -8.05 9.37 -22.20
CA LEU A 229 -7.37 10.10 -23.27
C LEU A 229 -6.04 10.71 -22.83
N ASP A 230 -5.93 11.06 -21.56
CA ASP A 230 -4.78 11.70 -20.95
C ASP A 230 -3.70 10.66 -20.59
N MET A 231 -4.07 9.63 -19.83
CA MET A 231 -3.11 8.65 -19.28
C MET A 231 -3.03 7.33 -20.05
N GLY A 232 -3.99 7.02 -20.93
CA GLY A 232 -4.01 5.75 -21.69
C GLY A 232 -4.45 4.53 -20.88
N ILE A 233 -5.17 4.72 -19.77
CA ILE A 233 -5.66 3.62 -18.92
C ILE A 233 -7.16 3.39 -19.06
N ILE A 234 -7.60 2.15 -18.79
CA ILE A 234 -9.03 1.83 -18.64
C ILE A 234 -9.43 2.09 -17.18
N LEU A 235 -10.09 3.22 -16.93
CA LEU A 235 -10.53 3.57 -15.59
C LEU A 235 -11.86 2.85 -15.24
N PRO A 236 -11.96 2.21 -14.04
CA PRO A 236 -13.19 1.52 -13.64
C PRO A 236 -14.35 2.48 -13.37
N THR A 237 -15.54 1.93 -13.13
CA THR A 237 -16.72 2.72 -12.77
C THR A 237 -16.56 3.37 -11.40
N ILE A 238 -17.08 4.60 -11.27
CA ILE A 238 -17.06 5.37 -10.04
C ILE A 238 -18.42 5.20 -9.37
N ARG A 239 -18.45 4.59 -8.19
CA ARG A 239 -19.67 4.42 -7.40
C ARG A 239 -19.90 5.67 -6.57
N VAL A 240 -21.09 6.25 -6.62
CA VAL A 240 -21.49 7.37 -5.74
C VAL A 240 -22.44 6.82 -4.68
N LYS A 241 -22.14 7.06 -3.41
CA LYS A 241 -23.00 6.68 -2.28
C LYS A 241 -23.09 7.80 -1.25
N ASP A 242 -24.16 7.80 -0.47
CA ASP A 242 -24.31 8.65 0.70
C ASP A 242 -23.57 8.02 1.90
N ASN A 243 -23.05 8.89 2.78
CA ASN A 243 -22.49 8.47 4.06
C ASN A 243 -22.94 9.44 5.16
N PHE A 244 -23.86 8.98 6.00
CA PHE A 244 -24.41 9.76 7.12
C PHE A 244 -23.43 9.98 8.28
N GLY A 245 -22.31 9.27 8.30
CA GLY A 245 -21.22 9.49 9.25
C GLY A 245 -20.30 10.68 8.88
N LEU A 246 -20.39 11.20 7.65
CA LEU A 246 -19.63 12.37 7.22
C LEU A 246 -20.31 13.67 7.67
N ASN A 247 -19.52 14.74 7.78
CA ASN A 247 -20.09 16.07 7.96
C ASN A 247 -21.00 16.43 6.77
N ASN A 248 -22.01 17.26 6.99
CA ASN A 248 -23.03 17.56 5.97
C ASN A 248 -22.47 17.98 4.60
N ARG A 249 -21.35 18.72 4.59
CA ARG A 249 -20.70 19.28 3.39
C ARG A 249 -19.45 18.53 2.95
N GLU A 250 -19.14 17.44 3.63
CA GLU A 250 -17.93 16.68 3.40
C GLU A 250 -18.14 15.68 2.27
N LEU A 251 -17.09 15.54 1.48
CA LEU A 251 -16.96 14.60 0.39
C LEU A 251 -15.73 13.76 0.68
N LEU A 252 -15.88 12.44 0.54
CA LEU A 252 -14.82 11.47 0.76
C LEU A 252 -14.63 10.67 -0.53
N LEU A 253 -13.41 10.63 -1.04
CA LEU A 253 -13.06 9.80 -2.19
C LEU A 253 -12.20 8.63 -1.70
N THR A 254 -12.63 7.42 -2.01
CA THR A 254 -11.93 6.19 -1.65
C THR A 254 -11.55 5.37 -2.89
N ILE A 255 -10.39 4.72 -2.82
CA ILE A 255 -9.92 3.77 -3.82
C ILE A 255 -9.66 2.45 -3.10
N LYS A 256 -10.36 1.38 -3.51
CA LYS A 256 -10.34 0.08 -2.82
C LYS A 256 -10.55 0.25 -1.30
N ASP A 257 -11.57 1.04 -0.94
CA ASP A 257 -11.95 1.46 0.42
C ASP A 257 -10.91 2.23 1.24
N ASN A 258 -9.75 2.56 0.66
CA ASN A 258 -8.78 3.46 1.29
C ASN A 258 -9.15 4.91 0.98
N THR A 259 -9.25 5.74 2.01
CA THR A 259 -9.45 7.19 1.84
C THR A 259 -8.23 7.80 1.16
N VAL A 260 -8.46 8.44 0.01
CA VAL A 260 -7.40 9.08 -0.79
C VAL A 260 -7.55 10.59 -0.89
N ALA A 261 -8.76 11.12 -0.71
CA ALA A 261 -9.01 12.56 -0.64
C ALA A 261 -10.28 12.87 0.14
N THR A 262 -10.29 14.03 0.78
CA THR A 262 -11.46 14.64 1.42
C THR A 262 -11.63 16.07 0.90
N GLY A 263 -12.85 16.59 0.98
CA GLY A 263 -13.12 17.99 0.63
C GLY A 263 -14.40 18.49 1.25
N GLU A 264 -14.47 19.79 1.52
CA GLU A 264 -15.69 20.44 2.00
C GLU A 264 -16.27 21.33 0.90
N ILE A 265 -17.51 21.04 0.47
CA ILE A 265 -18.13 21.67 -0.70
C ILE A 265 -19.39 22.43 -0.29
N TYR A 266 -19.53 23.65 -0.83
CA TYR A 266 -20.67 24.54 -0.56
C TYR A 266 -21.53 24.70 -1.81
N LEU A 267 -22.61 23.91 -1.94
CA LEU A 267 -23.40 23.80 -3.17
C LEU A 267 -24.02 25.11 -3.68
N LYS A 268 -24.30 26.07 -2.80
CA LYS A 268 -24.93 27.36 -3.14
C LYS A 268 -23.92 28.52 -3.22
N ARG A 269 -22.64 28.22 -3.35
CA ARG A 269 -21.55 29.19 -3.38
C ARG A 269 -20.62 28.91 -4.56
N THR A 270 -19.83 29.91 -4.90
CA THR A 270 -18.75 29.78 -5.89
C THR A 270 -17.42 29.84 -5.16
N LEU A 271 -16.45 29.00 -5.54
CA LEU A 271 -15.10 29.06 -5.00
C LEU A 271 -14.29 30.06 -5.83
N ALA A 272 -13.85 31.14 -5.20
CA ALA A 272 -12.88 32.06 -5.78
C ALA A 272 -11.46 31.65 -5.34
N ILE A 273 -10.56 31.48 -6.29
CA ILE A 273 -9.15 31.09 -6.07
C ILE A 273 -8.25 32.21 -6.60
N GLY A 274 -7.20 32.53 -5.84
CA GLY A 274 -6.24 33.55 -6.24
C GLY A 274 -5.17 33.79 -5.18
N PRO A 275 -4.28 34.76 -5.42
CA PRO A 275 -3.27 35.17 -4.44
C PRO A 275 -3.90 35.53 -3.10
N GLU A 276 -3.22 35.20 -2.00
CA GLU A 276 -3.76 35.38 -0.65
C GLU A 276 -4.13 36.85 -0.36
N SER A 277 -3.36 37.79 -0.89
CA SER A 277 -3.62 39.24 -0.79
C SER A 277 -4.97 39.67 -1.37
N TYR A 278 -5.51 38.92 -2.34
CA TYR A 278 -6.81 39.18 -2.95
C TYR A 278 -7.90 38.44 -2.20
N ILE A 279 -7.66 37.17 -1.85
CA ILE A 279 -8.59 36.34 -1.06
C ILE A 279 -8.90 36.96 0.29
N GLN A 280 -7.95 37.65 0.92
CA GLN A 280 -8.17 38.33 2.20
C GLN A 280 -9.20 39.46 2.14
N LYS A 281 -9.44 40.06 0.96
CA LYS A 281 -10.39 41.17 0.77
C LYS A 281 -11.84 40.70 0.59
N LEU A 282 -12.03 39.48 0.10
CA LEU A 282 -13.34 38.89 -0.16
C LEU A 282 -13.99 38.36 1.13
N ARG A 283 -15.32 38.46 1.21
CA ARG A 283 -16.09 38.00 2.38
C ARG A 283 -16.53 36.56 2.17
N GLY A 284 -16.28 35.69 3.14
CA GLY A 284 -16.75 34.31 3.06
C GLY A 284 -15.90 33.36 3.88
N LYS A 285 -16.15 32.06 3.69
CA LYS A 285 -15.33 31.03 4.34
C LYS A 285 -14.05 30.85 3.52
N LYS A 286 -12.94 31.30 4.10
CA LYS A 286 -11.59 31.06 3.56
C LYS A 286 -11.26 29.58 3.72
N VAL A 287 -10.75 28.98 2.65
CA VAL A 287 -10.41 27.55 2.57
C VAL A 287 -9.16 27.39 1.72
N LEU A 288 -8.54 26.22 1.81
CA LEU A 288 -7.60 25.76 0.79
C LEU A 288 -8.39 24.89 -0.20
N GLU A 289 -8.17 25.11 -1.49
CA GLU A 289 -8.76 24.28 -2.52
C GLU A 289 -8.25 22.82 -2.37
N PRO A 290 -9.13 21.81 -2.42
CA PRO A 290 -8.80 20.43 -2.01
C PRO A 290 -7.79 19.71 -2.92
N THR A 291 -7.52 20.20 -4.13
CA THR A 291 -6.65 19.56 -5.12
C THR A 291 -5.20 20.05 -5.01
N TYR A 292 -5.00 21.35 -5.17
CA TYR A 292 -3.71 22.02 -5.26
C TYR A 292 -3.36 22.81 -4.00
N HIS A 293 -4.26 22.82 -3.00
CA HIS A 293 -4.07 23.54 -1.74
C HIS A 293 -3.85 25.05 -1.94
N MET A 294 -4.47 25.60 -2.99
CA MET A 294 -4.40 27.02 -3.31
C MET A 294 -5.34 27.81 -2.40
N PRO A 295 -4.97 29.04 -1.98
CA PRO A 295 -5.85 29.90 -1.21
C PRO A 295 -7.14 30.20 -1.96
N GLY A 296 -8.27 30.01 -1.30
CA GLY A 296 -9.59 30.28 -1.86
C GLY A 296 -10.61 30.73 -0.84
N VAL A 297 -11.75 31.21 -1.33
CA VAL A 297 -12.89 31.64 -0.52
C VAL A 297 -14.20 31.26 -1.18
N TRP A 298 -15.11 30.68 -0.39
CA TRP A 298 -16.48 30.39 -0.83
C TRP A 298 -17.33 31.66 -0.74
N ILE A 299 -17.57 32.27 -1.89
CA ILE A 299 -18.32 33.52 -2.05
C ILE A 299 -19.77 33.27 -2.44
N THR A 300 -20.62 34.23 -2.11
CA THR A 300 -22.00 34.34 -2.58
C THR A 300 -22.05 35.04 -3.95
N ASP A 301 -23.17 34.92 -4.65
CA ASP A 301 -23.31 35.40 -6.04
C ASP A 301 -23.15 36.92 -6.17
N ASP A 302 -23.56 37.69 -5.15
CA ASP A 302 -23.40 39.15 -5.08
C ASP A 302 -21.93 39.60 -5.09
N GLN A 303 -21.00 38.72 -4.66
CA GLN A 303 -19.56 39.02 -4.62
C GLN A 303 -18.83 38.60 -5.90
N ARG A 304 -19.52 37.96 -6.86
CA ARG A 304 -18.92 37.39 -8.06
C ARG A 304 -18.15 38.45 -8.87
N GLY A 305 -18.79 39.60 -9.13
CA GLY A 305 -18.17 40.69 -9.90
C GLY A 305 -17.03 41.40 -9.17
N GLU A 306 -17.00 41.37 -7.83
CA GLU A 306 -15.82 41.84 -7.07
C GLU A 306 -14.64 40.88 -7.24
N ALA A 307 -14.89 39.57 -7.07
CA ALA A 307 -13.86 38.55 -7.22
C ALA A 307 -13.25 38.52 -8.63
N GLU A 308 -14.08 38.65 -9.68
CA GLU A 308 -13.60 38.74 -11.08
C GLU A 308 -12.74 40.00 -11.30
N ARG A 309 -13.15 41.17 -10.77
CA ARG A 309 -12.37 42.41 -10.87
C ARG A 309 -11.03 42.35 -10.14
N THR A 310 -10.96 41.59 -9.05
CA THR A 310 -9.70 41.35 -8.33
C THR A 310 -8.80 40.31 -9.03
N GLY A 311 -9.23 39.72 -10.15
CA GLY A 311 -8.45 38.73 -10.89
C GLY A 311 -8.50 37.32 -10.30
N CYS A 312 -9.48 37.02 -9.44
CA CYS A 312 -9.70 35.67 -8.95
C CYS A 312 -10.33 34.78 -10.03
N MET A 313 -9.92 33.51 -10.05
CA MET A 313 -10.55 32.49 -10.87
C MET A 313 -11.75 31.91 -10.12
N LEU A 314 -12.87 31.73 -10.81
CA LEU A 314 -14.13 31.30 -10.20
C LEU A 314 -14.51 29.88 -10.64
N PHE A 315 -14.84 29.04 -9.67
CA PHE A 315 -15.22 27.65 -9.88
C PHE A 315 -16.53 27.33 -9.20
N ASP A 316 -17.46 26.71 -9.93
CA ASP A 316 -18.68 26.17 -9.35
C ASP A 316 -18.39 24.85 -8.57
N PRO A 317 -19.26 24.45 -7.64
CA PRO A 317 -19.05 23.27 -6.81
C PRO A 317 -18.81 21.97 -7.59
N ILE A 318 -19.49 21.77 -8.72
CA ILE A 318 -19.32 20.56 -9.53
C ILE A 318 -17.95 20.56 -10.21
N SER A 319 -17.47 21.73 -10.66
CA SER A 319 -16.12 21.86 -11.19
C SER A 319 -15.05 21.59 -10.14
N VAL A 320 -15.21 22.07 -8.90
CA VAL A 320 -14.27 21.78 -7.81
C VAL A 320 -14.19 20.27 -7.54
N ILE A 321 -15.33 19.59 -7.44
CA ILE A 321 -15.38 18.13 -7.28
C ILE A 321 -14.71 17.43 -8.48
N ALA A 322 -14.99 17.90 -9.70
CA ALA A 322 -14.43 17.31 -10.91
C ALA A 322 -12.91 17.45 -11.01
N THR A 323 -12.35 18.59 -10.61
CA THR A 323 -10.91 18.83 -10.55
C THR A 323 -10.25 17.90 -9.54
N LEU A 324 -10.82 17.81 -8.32
CA LEU A 324 -10.34 16.89 -7.29
C LEU A 324 -10.34 15.44 -7.77
N MET A 325 -11.45 14.99 -8.35
CA MET A 325 -11.56 13.63 -8.88
C MET A 325 -10.56 13.37 -10.00
N THR A 326 -10.43 14.28 -10.97
CA THR A 326 -9.46 14.14 -12.07
C THR A 326 -8.05 13.96 -11.53
N GLU A 327 -7.63 14.79 -10.58
CA GLU A 327 -6.27 14.74 -10.08
C GLU A 327 -6.00 13.51 -9.23
N VAL A 328 -6.97 13.08 -8.41
CA VAL A 328 -6.86 11.82 -7.66
C VAL A 328 -6.78 10.63 -8.62
N MET A 329 -7.63 10.59 -9.66
CA MET A 329 -7.58 9.50 -10.64
C MET A 329 -6.25 9.47 -11.40
N ARG A 330 -5.68 10.62 -11.73
CA ARG A 330 -4.35 10.74 -12.36
C ARG A 330 -3.26 10.24 -11.41
N LYS A 331 -3.25 10.71 -10.16
CA LYS A 331 -2.27 10.33 -9.13
C LYS A 331 -2.27 8.81 -8.86
N TYR A 332 -3.44 8.19 -8.83
CA TYR A 332 -3.61 6.77 -8.56
C TYR A 332 -3.79 5.91 -9.83
N ALA A 333 -3.50 6.44 -11.02
CA ALA A 333 -3.67 5.73 -12.29
C ALA A 333 -3.02 4.33 -12.31
N HIS A 334 -1.81 4.23 -11.74
CA HIS A 334 -1.06 2.99 -11.61
C HIS A 334 -1.77 1.90 -10.77
N VAL A 335 -2.67 2.27 -9.85
CA VAL A 335 -3.42 1.35 -8.98
C VAL A 335 -4.52 0.61 -9.75
N PHE A 336 -5.06 1.25 -10.79
CA PHE A 336 -6.12 0.70 -11.63
C PHE A 336 -5.61 -0.24 -12.72
N LEU A 337 -4.30 -0.22 -13.01
CA LEU A 337 -3.70 -1.08 -14.02
C LEU A 337 -3.28 -2.44 -13.41
N GLY A 338 -4.20 -3.40 -13.30
CA GLY A 338 -3.86 -4.78 -12.95
C GLY A 338 -3.36 -5.59 -14.15
N ILE A 339 -3.09 -6.88 -13.92
CA ILE A 339 -2.65 -7.80 -14.98
C ILE A 339 -3.76 -7.97 -16.02
N GLN A 340 -5.01 -8.14 -15.56
CA GLN A 340 -6.18 -8.28 -16.42
C GLN A 340 -6.39 -7.03 -17.28
N GLU A 341 -6.30 -5.85 -16.67
CA GLU A 341 -6.45 -4.57 -17.37
C GLU A 341 -5.30 -4.35 -18.36
N THR A 342 -4.10 -4.86 -18.07
CA THR A 342 -2.96 -4.81 -19.01
C THR A 342 -3.20 -5.69 -20.23
N GLU A 343 -3.69 -6.91 -20.03
CA GLU A 343 -4.04 -7.80 -21.15
C GLU A 343 -5.18 -7.21 -22.00
N GLU A 344 -6.20 -6.64 -21.34
CA GLU A 344 -7.28 -5.96 -22.04
C GLU A 344 -6.77 -4.75 -22.83
N LEU A 345 -5.88 -3.94 -22.25
CA LEU A 345 -5.25 -2.81 -22.92
C LEU A 345 -4.47 -3.28 -24.16
N LEU A 346 -3.64 -4.32 -24.06
CA LEU A 346 -2.92 -4.88 -25.19
C LEU A 346 -3.85 -5.41 -26.28
N SER A 347 -4.89 -6.15 -25.90
CA SER A 347 -5.84 -6.74 -26.84
C SER A 347 -6.60 -5.70 -27.68
N ARG A 348 -6.83 -4.50 -27.11
CA ARG A 348 -7.51 -3.39 -27.76
C ARG A 348 -6.54 -2.54 -28.57
N SER A 349 -5.44 -2.11 -27.95
CA SER A 349 -4.50 -1.16 -28.54
C SER A 349 -3.59 -1.78 -29.61
N LEU A 350 -3.22 -3.06 -29.47
CA LEU A 350 -2.35 -3.75 -30.44
C LEU A 350 -3.14 -4.63 -31.42
N ARG A 351 -4.46 -4.48 -31.51
CA ARG A 351 -5.29 -5.24 -32.45
C ARG A 351 -4.81 -5.08 -33.89
N GLU A 352 -4.40 -3.87 -34.26
CA GLU A 352 -3.90 -3.52 -35.59
C GLU A 352 -2.38 -3.72 -35.73
N TYR A 353 -1.69 -4.09 -34.64
CA TYR A 353 -0.23 -4.29 -34.57
C TYR A 353 0.14 -5.72 -34.14
N PRO A 354 -0.34 -6.77 -34.82
CA PRO A 354 -0.14 -8.16 -34.40
C PRO A 354 1.33 -8.59 -34.40
N ALA A 355 2.16 -7.99 -35.27
CA ALA A 355 3.60 -8.23 -35.30
C ALA A 355 4.28 -7.75 -34.01
N VAL A 356 3.98 -6.52 -33.56
CA VAL A 356 4.51 -5.96 -32.30
C VAL A 356 4.08 -6.83 -31.12
N ARG A 357 2.80 -7.21 -31.06
CA ARG A 357 2.28 -8.09 -30.00
C ARG A 357 3.05 -9.42 -29.93
N LYS A 358 3.24 -10.07 -31.08
CA LYS A 358 3.93 -11.36 -31.16
C LYS A 358 5.40 -11.27 -30.75
N GLU A 359 6.11 -10.21 -31.14
CA GLU A 359 7.51 -10.03 -30.72
C GLU A 359 7.62 -9.66 -29.24
N LEU A 360 6.68 -8.85 -28.71
CA LEU A 360 6.63 -8.49 -27.29
C LEU A 360 6.50 -9.73 -26.40
N GLU A 361 5.57 -10.64 -26.73
CA GLU A 361 5.32 -11.88 -25.99
C GLU A 361 6.55 -12.81 -25.92
N LYS A 362 7.52 -12.67 -26.84
CA LYS A 362 8.77 -13.44 -26.81
C LYS A 362 9.82 -12.86 -25.86
N VAL A 363 9.77 -11.55 -25.60
CA VAL A 363 10.83 -10.85 -24.86
C VAL A 363 10.48 -10.61 -23.39
N ILE A 364 9.19 -10.48 -23.06
CA ILE A 364 8.73 -10.09 -21.73
C ILE A 364 7.39 -10.75 -21.38
N SER A 365 7.20 -11.08 -20.10
CA SER A 365 5.90 -11.55 -19.60
C SER A 365 4.92 -10.40 -19.37
N ILE A 366 3.61 -10.71 -19.33
CA ILE A 366 2.56 -9.74 -19.00
C ILE A 366 2.76 -9.09 -17.63
N ILE A 367 3.36 -9.81 -16.67
CA ILE A 367 3.63 -9.33 -15.31
C ILE A 367 4.73 -8.25 -15.35
N GLU A 368 5.80 -8.52 -16.09
CA GLU A 368 6.91 -7.58 -16.25
C GLU A 368 6.46 -6.34 -17.04
N LEU A 369 5.66 -6.51 -18.09
CA LEU A 369 5.05 -5.38 -18.80
C LEU A 369 4.14 -4.55 -17.88
N ASN A 370 3.30 -5.20 -17.07
CA ASN A 370 2.46 -4.50 -16.10
C ASN A 370 3.32 -3.64 -15.16
N LYS A 371 4.47 -4.15 -14.71
CA LYS A 371 5.42 -3.40 -13.89
C LYS A 371 5.99 -2.19 -14.63
N ILE A 372 6.38 -2.34 -15.90
CA ILE A 372 6.88 -1.22 -16.73
C ILE A 372 5.81 -0.13 -16.86
N LEU A 373 4.59 -0.49 -17.26
CA LEU A 373 3.50 0.47 -17.44
C LEU A 373 3.12 1.14 -16.12
N LYS A 374 3.15 0.40 -15.01
CA LYS A 374 2.96 0.97 -13.66
C LYS A 374 4.05 1.96 -13.30
N ASN A 375 5.32 1.67 -13.59
CA ASN A 375 6.41 2.60 -13.33
C ASN A 375 6.18 3.93 -14.07
N LEU A 376 5.77 3.87 -15.34
CA LEU A 376 5.42 5.07 -16.13
C LEU A 376 4.27 5.85 -15.48
N LEU A 377 3.15 5.18 -15.19
CA LEU A 377 1.96 5.80 -14.60
C LEU A 377 2.19 6.33 -13.18
N TYR A 378 3.04 5.68 -12.39
CA TYR A 378 3.38 6.10 -11.04
C TYR A 378 4.07 7.47 -11.04
N GLU A 379 4.87 7.72 -12.08
CA GLU A 379 5.52 9.00 -12.34
C GLU A 379 4.70 9.93 -13.25
N GLN A 380 3.40 9.65 -13.40
CA GLN A 380 2.46 10.42 -14.21
C GLN A 380 2.83 10.50 -15.70
N VAL A 381 3.56 9.53 -16.24
CA VAL A 381 3.83 9.42 -17.68
C VAL A 381 2.69 8.67 -18.36
N SER A 382 2.07 9.30 -19.34
CA SER A 382 1.01 8.71 -20.16
C SER A 382 1.50 7.45 -20.88
N ILE A 383 0.69 6.39 -20.85
CA ILE A 383 0.93 5.14 -21.59
C ILE A 383 0.06 5.03 -22.85
N ARG A 384 -0.53 6.15 -23.29
CA ARG A 384 -1.41 6.19 -24.46
C ARG A 384 -0.70 5.74 -25.73
N ASP A 385 0.57 6.11 -25.89
CA ASP A 385 1.41 5.64 -27.00
C ASP A 385 2.00 4.26 -26.68
N LEU A 386 1.11 3.26 -26.58
CA LEU A 386 1.48 1.91 -26.18
C LEU A 386 2.35 1.22 -27.22
N VAL A 387 2.17 1.54 -28.51
CA VAL A 387 2.95 0.95 -29.61
C VAL A 387 4.42 1.33 -29.45
N THR A 388 4.73 2.62 -29.29
CA THR A 388 6.10 3.09 -29.07
C THR A 388 6.71 2.45 -27.81
N ILE A 389 5.95 2.33 -26.72
CA ILE A 389 6.42 1.67 -25.50
C ILE A 389 6.79 0.21 -25.79
N CYS A 390 5.91 -0.55 -26.45
CA CYS A 390 6.13 -1.95 -26.76
C CYS A 390 7.32 -2.15 -27.72
N GLU A 391 7.45 -1.35 -28.77
CA GLU A 391 8.57 -1.40 -29.70
C GLU A 391 9.90 -1.09 -29.00
N THR A 392 9.91 -0.08 -28.12
CA THR A 392 11.09 0.24 -27.30
C THR A 392 11.48 -0.93 -26.40
N ILE A 393 10.51 -1.59 -25.77
CA ILE A 393 10.79 -2.78 -24.94
C ILE A 393 11.41 -3.90 -25.78
N ILE A 394 10.89 -4.15 -26.98
CA ILE A 394 11.41 -5.17 -27.89
C ILE A 394 12.87 -4.85 -28.28
N GLU A 395 13.13 -3.61 -28.71
CA GLU A 395 14.47 -3.15 -29.11
C GLU A 395 15.51 -3.32 -27.98
N TYR A 396 15.17 -2.84 -26.78
CA TYR A 396 16.10 -2.82 -25.64
C TYR A 396 16.08 -4.09 -24.79
N SER A 397 15.25 -5.09 -25.13
CA SER A 397 15.19 -6.39 -24.43
C SER A 397 16.51 -7.17 -24.48
N SER A 398 17.35 -6.91 -25.50
CA SER A 398 18.70 -7.46 -25.65
C SER A 398 19.71 -6.84 -24.68
N VAL A 399 19.49 -5.58 -24.28
CA VAL A 399 20.33 -4.82 -23.35
C VAL A 399 19.99 -5.19 -21.90
N SER A 400 18.70 -5.27 -21.58
CA SER A 400 18.24 -5.68 -20.25
C SER A 400 16.84 -6.27 -20.30
N ARG A 401 16.58 -7.26 -19.44
CA ARG A 401 15.23 -7.75 -19.15
C ARG A 401 14.63 -7.16 -17.89
N HIS A 402 15.38 -6.32 -17.16
CA HIS A 402 14.91 -5.78 -15.90
C HIS A 402 13.82 -4.72 -16.13
N PRO A 403 12.59 -4.87 -15.60
CA PRO A 403 11.49 -3.94 -15.86
C PRO A 403 11.81 -2.49 -15.54
N ASP A 404 12.55 -2.23 -14.46
CA ASP A 404 12.92 -0.86 -14.10
C ASP A 404 13.86 -0.20 -15.11
N ILE A 405 14.75 -0.97 -15.76
CA ILE A 405 15.66 -0.44 -16.79
C ILE A 405 14.89 -0.21 -18.08
N LEU A 406 14.04 -1.17 -18.46
CA LEU A 406 13.16 -1.04 -19.63
C LEU A 406 12.17 0.13 -19.48
N SER A 407 11.71 0.44 -18.27
CA SER A 407 10.91 1.65 -18.04
C SER A 407 11.67 2.94 -18.31
N GLU A 408 12.98 3.01 -18.02
CA GLU A 408 13.79 4.20 -18.35
C GLU A 408 13.94 4.38 -19.86
N TYR A 409 14.15 3.29 -20.60
CA TYR A 409 14.18 3.34 -22.06
C TYR A 409 12.83 3.76 -22.65
N ALA A 410 11.72 3.23 -22.13
CA ALA A 410 10.38 3.66 -22.51
C ALA A 410 10.14 5.15 -22.22
N ARG A 411 10.62 5.68 -21.08
CA ARG A 411 10.54 7.12 -20.79
C ARG A 411 11.33 7.95 -21.83
N GLN A 412 12.52 7.48 -22.22
CA GLN A 412 13.34 8.15 -23.23
C GLN A 412 12.66 8.18 -24.61
N SER A 413 11.94 7.13 -25.02
CA SER A 413 11.17 7.15 -26.27
C SER A 413 9.95 8.06 -26.19
N LEU A 414 9.37 8.22 -24.99
CA LEU A 414 8.26 9.12 -24.70
C LEU A 414 8.66 10.59 -24.39
N ARG A 415 9.91 11.00 -24.67
CA ARG A 415 10.42 12.36 -24.36
C ARG A 415 9.51 13.50 -24.83
N ASN A 416 8.88 13.35 -26.00
CA ASN A 416 7.97 14.34 -26.55
C ASN A 416 6.71 14.49 -25.71
N THR A 417 6.13 13.37 -25.28
CA THR A 417 4.96 13.31 -24.40
C THR A 417 5.27 13.91 -23.05
N ILE A 418 6.39 13.49 -22.43
CA ILE A 418 6.84 14.00 -21.13
C ILE A 418 7.05 15.52 -21.18
N CYS A 419 7.77 16.00 -22.20
CA CYS A 419 8.03 17.43 -22.33
C CYS A 419 6.78 18.25 -22.67
N ALA A 420 5.82 17.71 -23.40
CA ALA A 420 4.61 18.43 -23.80
C ALA A 420 3.77 18.89 -22.58
N GLU A 421 3.75 18.09 -21.50
CA GLU A 421 3.01 18.40 -20.28
C GLU A 421 3.74 19.39 -19.35
N LEU A 422 5.05 19.56 -19.54
CA LEU A 422 5.92 20.29 -18.62
C LEU A 422 6.44 21.61 -19.19
N LYS A 423 6.53 21.73 -20.51
CA LYS A 423 6.99 22.95 -21.17
C LYS A 423 5.96 24.07 -21.08
N THR A 424 6.42 25.31 -21.08
CA THR A 424 5.55 26.47 -21.25
C THR A 424 5.05 26.57 -22.69
N ILE A 425 4.09 27.47 -22.91
CA ILE A 425 3.56 27.80 -24.25
C ILE A 425 4.69 28.23 -25.20
N GLU A 426 5.73 28.90 -24.67
CA GLU A 426 6.92 29.34 -25.41
C GLU A 426 7.92 28.20 -25.72
N GLY A 427 7.67 26.99 -25.23
CA GLY A 427 8.58 25.85 -25.39
C GLY A 427 9.75 25.82 -24.39
N ASN A 428 9.73 26.66 -23.37
CA ASN A 428 10.73 26.67 -22.31
C ASN A 428 10.41 25.62 -21.24
N LEU A 429 11.43 24.93 -20.73
CA LEU A 429 11.30 23.99 -19.62
C LEU A 429 12.18 24.47 -18.46
N TYR A 430 11.56 24.97 -17.41
CA TYR A 430 12.28 25.45 -16.22
C TYR A 430 12.71 24.27 -15.34
N ILE A 431 14.00 24.18 -15.04
CA ILE A 431 14.60 23.02 -14.36
C ILE A 431 15.59 23.42 -13.26
N ALA A 432 15.70 22.60 -12.22
CA ALA A 432 16.81 22.61 -11.28
C ALA A 432 17.81 21.52 -11.69
N LEU A 433 19.09 21.85 -11.76
CA LEU A 433 20.14 20.89 -12.08
C LEU A 433 20.68 20.24 -10.80
N VAL A 434 21.05 18.96 -10.86
CA VAL A 434 21.85 18.33 -9.80
C VAL A 434 23.33 18.59 -10.08
N ASP A 435 24.08 19.00 -9.07
CA ASP A 435 25.53 19.18 -9.20
C ASP A 435 26.23 17.87 -9.62
N PRO A 436 27.15 17.88 -10.60
CA PRO A 436 27.81 16.66 -11.07
C PRO A 436 28.56 15.87 -9.98
N ASN A 437 29.10 16.54 -8.96
CA ASN A 437 29.77 15.86 -7.84
C ASN A 437 28.74 15.11 -6.97
N ILE A 438 27.55 15.70 -6.77
CA ILE A 438 26.44 15.03 -6.08
C ILE A 438 25.96 13.85 -6.93
N GLU A 439 25.79 14.01 -8.24
CA GLU A 439 25.37 12.91 -9.09
C GLU A 439 26.34 11.72 -8.97
N SER A 440 27.63 11.99 -9.07
CA SER A 440 28.70 10.99 -8.97
C SER A 440 28.70 10.31 -7.61
N PHE A 441 28.56 11.10 -6.54
CA PHE A 441 28.45 10.59 -5.17
C PHE A 441 27.22 9.69 -4.97
N LEU A 442 26.05 10.12 -5.45
CA LEU A 442 24.81 9.36 -5.32
C LEU A 442 24.88 8.07 -6.15
N LEU A 443 25.41 8.12 -7.37
CA LEU A 443 25.63 6.95 -8.21
C LEU A 443 26.52 5.91 -7.51
N ALA A 444 27.63 6.33 -6.90
CA ALA A 444 28.51 5.43 -6.15
C ALA A 444 27.91 4.93 -4.82
N SER A 445 26.86 5.61 -4.34
CA SER A 445 26.10 5.25 -3.14
C SER A 445 24.94 4.30 -3.42
N ILE A 446 24.69 3.95 -4.69
CA ILE A 446 23.74 2.91 -5.06
C ILE A 446 24.28 1.57 -4.58
N ARG A 447 23.46 0.86 -3.80
CA ARG A 447 23.74 -0.51 -3.37
C ARG A 447 22.82 -1.47 -4.12
N LYS A 448 23.43 -2.45 -4.80
CA LYS A 448 22.70 -3.52 -5.46
C LYS A 448 22.33 -4.57 -4.42
N ASN A 449 21.04 -4.70 -4.14
CA ASN A 449 20.49 -5.84 -3.41
C ASN A 449 19.73 -6.74 -4.39
N ASP A 450 19.51 -8.02 -4.04
CA ASP A 450 18.87 -9.01 -4.92
C ASP A 450 17.46 -8.62 -5.41
N LYS A 451 16.80 -7.66 -4.76
CA LYS A 451 15.42 -7.22 -5.06
C LYS A 451 15.32 -5.82 -5.66
N GLU A 452 16.15 -4.89 -5.21
CA GLU A 452 16.05 -3.49 -5.60
C GLU A 452 17.37 -2.75 -5.36
N ASN A 453 17.75 -1.89 -6.31
CA ASN A 453 18.87 -0.98 -6.16
C ASN A 453 18.38 0.30 -5.46
N THR A 454 19.01 0.66 -4.34
CA THR A 454 18.64 1.86 -3.58
C THR A 454 19.86 2.70 -3.22
N ILE A 455 19.65 4.00 -3.05
CA ILE A 455 20.68 4.94 -2.60
C ILE A 455 20.79 4.84 -1.08
N ILE A 456 21.98 4.54 -0.57
CA ILE A 456 22.25 4.47 0.86
C ILE A 456 23.37 5.46 1.22
N ILE A 457 23.00 6.52 1.94
CA ILE A 457 23.92 7.58 2.39
C ILE A 457 23.74 7.85 3.89
N LYS A 458 24.72 8.53 4.50
CA LYS A 458 24.65 8.94 5.92
C LYS A 458 23.52 9.97 6.11
N GLN A 459 22.82 9.90 7.25
CA GLN A 459 21.70 10.77 7.57
C GLN A 459 22.04 12.26 7.44
N ALA A 460 23.18 12.70 7.97
CA ALA A 460 23.61 14.11 7.88
C ALA A 460 23.70 14.65 6.44
N ILE A 461 24.10 13.82 5.47
CA ILE A 461 24.16 14.20 4.06
C ILE A 461 22.76 14.22 3.46
N LYS A 462 21.94 13.22 3.81
CA LYS A 462 20.53 13.14 3.39
C LYS A 462 19.78 14.41 3.81
N ASP A 463 19.94 14.84 5.06
CA ASP A 463 19.30 16.03 5.60
C ASP A 463 19.72 17.29 4.82
N LYS A 464 21.02 17.46 4.57
CA LYS A 464 21.56 18.60 3.80
C LYS A 464 21.10 18.59 2.34
N LEU A 465 21.05 17.42 1.72
CA LEU A 465 20.54 17.28 0.35
C LEU A 465 19.04 17.60 0.28
N PHE A 466 18.26 17.16 1.27
CA PHE A 466 16.83 17.44 1.35
C PHE A 466 16.57 18.91 1.63
N GLU A 467 17.39 19.57 2.45
CA GLU A 467 17.37 21.03 2.63
C GLU A 467 17.60 21.75 1.30
N ALA A 468 18.65 21.37 0.54
CA ALA A 468 18.93 21.95 -0.77
C ALA A 468 17.77 21.72 -1.78
N ILE A 469 17.18 20.52 -1.81
CA ILE A 469 16.01 20.21 -2.64
C ILE A 469 14.80 21.05 -2.22
N ASN A 470 14.54 21.20 -0.93
CA ASN A 470 13.42 21.98 -0.43
C ASN A 470 13.55 23.46 -0.81
N ASN A 471 14.75 24.03 -0.69
CA ASN A 471 15.03 25.41 -1.10
C ASN A 471 14.73 25.63 -2.59
N GLN A 472 15.10 24.67 -3.45
CA GLN A 472 14.73 24.72 -4.86
C GLN A 472 13.20 24.57 -5.05
N ASN A 473 12.57 23.65 -4.34
CA ASN A 473 11.12 23.45 -4.42
C ASN A 473 10.33 24.72 -4.03
N GLU A 474 10.75 25.42 -2.98
CA GLU A 474 10.17 26.70 -2.58
C GLU A 474 10.40 27.81 -3.62
N SER A 475 11.60 27.89 -4.20
CA SER A 475 11.91 28.83 -5.29
C SER A 475 10.99 28.65 -6.50
N PHE A 476 10.71 27.40 -6.89
CA PHE A 476 9.78 27.09 -7.97
C PHE A 476 8.33 27.43 -7.61
N LYS A 477 7.87 27.06 -6.41
CA LYS A 477 6.51 27.37 -5.91
C LYS A 477 6.25 28.88 -5.88
N ASN A 478 7.22 29.67 -5.41
CA ASN A 478 7.12 31.13 -5.36
C ASN A 478 7.00 31.76 -6.76
N LYS A 479 7.49 31.08 -7.80
CA LYS A 479 7.34 31.48 -9.22
C LYS A 479 6.08 30.89 -9.87
N GLY A 480 5.27 30.14 -9.14
CA GLY A 480 4.10 29.43 -9.69
C GLY A 480 4.46 28.31 -10.66
N LEU A 481 5.68 27.78 -10.58
CA LEU A 481 6.18 26.73 -11.47
C LEU A 481 6.17 25.36 -10.77
N LYS A 482 5.99 24.29 -11.55
CA LYS A 482 6.21 22.91 -11.06
C LYS A 482 7.71 22.68 -10.90
N THR A 483 8.11 22.10 -9.78
CA THR A 483 9.51 21.77 -9.51
C THR A 483 9.94 20.57 -10.34
N ILE A 484 10.88 20.80 -11.26
CA ILE A 484 11.46 19.78 -12.13
C ILE A 484 12.96 19.72 -11.85
N ILE A 485 13.46 18.55 -11.47
CA ILE A 485 14.90 18.30 -11.30
C ILE A 485 15.42 17.52 -12.50
N LEU A 486 16.52 17.96 -13.08
CA LEU A 486 17.21 17.29 -14.18
C LEU A 486 18.52 16.65 -13.67
N CYS A 487 18.73 15.39 -14.04
CA CYS A 487 19.93 14.63 -13.66
C CYS A 487 20.38 13.64 -14.75
N SER A 488 21.49 12.93 -14.52
CA SER A 488 21.96 11.89 -15.45
C SER A 488 21.00 10.70 -15.58
N PRO A 489 20.88 10.09 -16.78
CA PRO A 489 20.03 8.92 -17.01
C PRO A 489 20.31 7.73 -16.08
N LYS A 490 21.56 7.53 -15.66
CA LYS A 490 21.94 6.44 -14.76
C LYS A 490 21.43 6.65 -13.32
N LEU A 491 21.17 7.91 -12.94
CA LEU A 491 20.78 8.29 -11.59
C LEU A 491 19.25 8.46 -11.44
N ARG A 492 18.58 8.91 -12.50
CA ARG A 492 17.19 9.40 -12.49
C ARG A 492 16.22 8.55 -11.69
N LEU A 493 16.05 7.27 -12.03
CA LEU A 493 15.13 6.36 -11.33
C LEU A 493 15.43 6.28 -9.83
N TYR A 494 16.70 6.06 -9.48
CA TYR A 494 17.12 5.86 -8.10
C TYR A 494 16.98 7.15 -7.29
N PHE A 495 17.27 8.29 -7.90
CA PHE A 495 17.09 9.60 -7.29
C PHE A 495 15.60 9.93 -7.11
N ARG A 496 14.76 9.63 -8.10
CA ARG A 496 13.30 9.81 -7.99
C ARG A 496 12.72 8.99 -6.85
N ARG A 497 13.11 7.71 -6.69
CA ARG A 497 12.69 6.87 -5.54
C ARG A 497 13.26 7.38 -4.23
N PHE A 498 14.50 7.85 -4.22
CA PHE A 498 15.18 8.33 -3.00
C PHE A 498 14.52 9.57 -2.38
N ILE A 499 14.00 10.49 -3.21
CA ILE A 499 13.39 11.75 -2.74
C ILE A 499 11.89 11.65 -2.49
N GLU A 500 11.23 10.58 -2.92
CA GLU A 500 9.77 10.53 -3.04
C GLU A 500 9.00 10.59 -1.73
N GLU A 501 9.57 10.00 -0.69
CA GLU A 501 9.00 9.95 0.66
C GLU A 501 8.75 11.36 1.20
N ASN A 502 9.65 12.30 0.88
CA ASN A 502 9.58 13.69 1.32
C ASN A 502 9.06 14.65 0.23
N PHE A 503 9.23 14.31 -1.04
CA PHE A 503 9.03 15.22 -2.17
C PHE A 503 8.19 14.60 -3.30
N SER A 504 7.04 14.02 -2.96
CA SER A 504 6.15 13.34 -3.92
C SER A 504 5.66 14.20 -5.09
N SER A 505 5.64 15.54 -4.96
CA SER A 505 5.23 16.46 -6.03
C SER A 505 6.35 16.89 -6.98
N ILE A 506 7.61 16.53 -6.69
CA ILE A 506 8.76 16.88 -7.54
C ILE A 506 8.86 15.90 -8.70
N ILE A 507 9.07 16.46 -9.89
CA ILE A 507 9.28 15.70 -11.12
C ILE A 507 10.78 15.56 -11.35
N VAL A 508 11.27 14.35 -11.62
CA VAL A 508 12.68 14.08 -11.90
C VAL A 508 12.82 13.58 -13.33
N LEU A 509 13.54 14.35 -14.15
CA LEU A 509 13.83 14.02 -15.53
C LEU A 509 15.30 13.66 -15.73
N SER A 510 15.57 12.89 -16.77
CA SER A 510 16.93 12.69 -17.28
C SER A 510 17.23 13.58 -18.49
N TYR A 511 18.51 13.83 -18.76
CA TYR A 511 18.93 14.55 -19.98
C TYR A 511 18.39 13.91 -21.27
N ASN A 512 18.20 12.58 -21.28
CA ASN A 512 17.69 11.85 -22.45
C ASN A 512 16.17 12.00 -22.65
N GLU A 513 15.45 12.50 -21.64
CA GLU A 513 14.01 12.74 -21.69
C GLU A 513 13.66 14.15 -22.19
N ILE A 514 14.66 14.99 -22.45
CA ILE A 514 14.47 16.33 -23.02
C ILE A 514 14.37 16.20 -24.55
N ALA A 515 13.23 16.62 -25.10
CA ALA A 515 13.02 16.65 -26.54
C ALA A 515 13.85 17.77 -27.19
N SER A 516 14.31 17.56 -28.42
CA SER A 516 15.25 18.47 -29.10
C SER A 516 14.69 19.88 -29.34
N GLN A 517 13.38 20.00 -29.47
CA GLN A 517 12.65 21.26 -29.67
C GLN A 517 12.36 22.02 -28.36
N VAL A 518 12.74 21.48 -27.21
CA VAL A 518 12.47 22.07 -25.89
C VAL A 518 13.70 22.80 -25.42
N ASN A 519 13.52 24.01 -24.89
CA ASN A 519 14.62 24.83 -24.39
C ASN A 519 14.74 24.70 -22.86
N PRO A 520 15.69 23.92 -22.32
CA PRO A 520 15.89 23.81 -20.89
C PRO A 520 16.42 25.14 -20.31
N LYS A 521 15.72 25.70 -19.35
CA LYS A 521 16.07 26.93 -18.62
C LYS A 521 16.44 26.59 -17.18
N PRO A 522 17.74 26.55 -16.83
CA PRO A 522 18.15 26.29 -15.45
C PRO A 522 17.75 27.46 -14.56
N VAL A 523 16.97 27.18 -13.51
CA VAL A 523 16.50 28.15 -12.51
C VAL A 523 17.32 28.07 -11.23
N GLY A 524 17.99 26.93 -10.99
CA GLY A 524 18.83 26.72 -9.83
C GLY A 524 19.65 25.43 -9.95
N ILE A 525 20.58 25.27 -9.02
CA ILE A 525 21.45 24.10 -8.91
C ILE A 525 21.33 23.56 -7.49
N ILE A 526 21.09 22.26 -7.36
CA ILE A 526 21.15 21.52 -6.10
C ILE A 526 22.62 21.19 -5.87
N SER A 527 23.23 21.88 -4.91
CA SER A 527 24.64 21.73 -4.54
C SER A 527 24.77 21.55 -3.02
N LEU A 528 25.90 20.96 -2.60
CA LEU A 528 26.30 20.77 -1.21
C LEU A 528 27.69 21.39 -1.06
N GLU A 529 28.03 21.88 0.13
CA GLU A 529 29.38 22.40 0.37
C GLU A 529 30.44 21.30 0.12
N ASP A 530 31.47 21.61 -0.70
CA ASP A 530 32.48 20.65 -1.18
C ASP A 530 33.16 19.84 -0.07
N ASN A 531 33.29 20.44 1.13
CA ASN A 531 33.89 19.79 2.27
C ASN A 531 33.04 18.61 2.78
N LEU A 532 31.71 18.69 2.72
CA LEU A 532 30.81 17.64 3.21
C LEU A 532 30.91 16.36 2.38
N LEU A 533 31.13 16.47 1.07
CA LEU A 533 31.29 15.31 0.18
C LEU A 533 32.62 14.58 0.45
N LYS A 534 33.70 15.31 0.75
CA LYS A 534 35.05 14.77 1.03
C LYS A 534 35.10 13.87 2.28
N TYR A 535 34.33 14.17 3.32
CA TYR A 535 34.34 13.40 4.58
C TYR A 535 33.58 12.07 4.52
N CYS A 536 32.88 11.78 3.43
CA CYS A 536 31.78 10.83 3.48
C CYS A 536 32.06 9.44 2.91
N ASN A 537 33.09 9.24 2.08
CA ASN A 537 33.54 7.90 1.71
C ASN A 537 34.94 7.88 1.05
N PRO A 538 36.04 7.67 1.80
CA PRO A 538 37.39 7.69 1.23
C PRO A 538 37.62 6.64 0.13
N ALA A 539 36.95 5.48 0.20
CA ALA A 539 37.07 4.42 -0.79
C ALA A 539 36.36 4.71 -2.13
N VAL A 540 35.35 5.58 -2.13
CA VAL A 540 34.63 6.01 -3.36
C VAL A 540 35.35 7.19 -4.00
N LEU A 541 35.87 8.11 -3.19
CA LEU A 541 36.67 9.23 -3.68
C LEU A 541 37.99 8.78 -4.28
N GLU A 542 38.67 7.76 -3.72
CA GLU A 542 39.90 7.20 -4.32
C GLU A 542 39.68 6.67 -5.74
N ASN A 543 38.55 6.01 -6.00
CA ASN A 543 38.22 5.55 -7.36
C ASN A 543 37.82 6.71 -8.29
N LEU A 544 37.07 7.70 -7.77
CA LEU A 544 36.69 8.88 -8.54
C LEU A 544 37.93 9.72 -8.92
N PHE A 545 38.88 9.91 -8.00
CA PHE A 545 40.12 10.64 -8.25
C PHE A 545 41.05 9.87 -9.19
N LYS A 546 41.10 8.53 -9.10
CA LYS A 546 41.85 7.70 -10.06
C LYS A 546 41.28 7.77 -11.47
N GLU A 547 39.96 7.78 -11.63
CA GLU A 547 39.32 7.94 -12.95
C GLU A 547 39.54 9.35 -13.54
N ILE A 548 39.52 10.39 -12.70
CA ILE A 548 39.81 11.78 -13.13
C ILE A 548 41.29 11.96 -13.51
N GLU A 549 42.22 11.31 -12.79
CA GLU A 549 43.66 11.32 -13.15
C GLU A 549 43.94 10.57 -14.47
N GLN A 550 43.18 9.51 -14.76
CA GLN A 550 43.30 8.76 -16.02
C GLN A 550 42.75 9.51 -17.24
N MET A 551 41.81 10.44 -17.06
CA MET A 551 41.30 11.29 -18.14
C MET A 551 42.16 12.53 -18.42
N ARG A 552 43.24 12.75 -17.64
CA ARG A 552 44.16 13.90 -17.79
C ARG A 552 45.45 13.58 -18.55
N PHE A 553 45.53 12.44 -19.24
CA PHE A 553 46.67 12.07 -20.09
C PHE A 553 46.27 11.90 -21.55
#